data_AF-A0A6G8Q1B0-F1
#
_entry.id   AF-A0A6G8Q1B0-F1
#
_cell.length_a   1.000
_cell.length_b   1.000
_cell.length_c   1.000
_cell.angle_alpha   90.00
_cell.angle_beta   90.00
_cell.angle_gamma   90.00
#
_symmetry.space_group_name_H-M   'P 1'
#
loop_
_entity.id
_entity.type
_entity.pdbx_description
1 polymer ?
#
loop_
_entity_poly.entity_id
_entity_poly.type
_entity_poly.pdbx_seq_one_letter_code
_entity_poly.pdbx_strand_id
1 'polypeptide(L)'
;MDGGEGTTGTRDEHYDLVSVLYHALKEAERCNGYANDAEAAGEAELAAFFREAQEMQVRLAEGAKAMLGIGAAGGISPGGISGGVAPPS
;
A
#
# COMPACT_ATOMS: atom_id res chain seq x y z
N MET A 1 -23.65 33.98 9.60
CA MET A 1 -23.03 32.84 8.89
C MET A 1 -21.60 32.74 9.38
N ASP A 2 -21.20 31.49 9.57
CA ASP A 2 -20.20 30.99 10.52
C ASP A 2 -18.75 31.07 10.02
N GLY A 3 -17.85 31.30 10.98
CA GLY A 3 -16.43 30.90 11.03
C GLY A 3 -15.61 30.85 9.75
N GLY A 4 -14.92 31.95 9.45
CA GLY A 4 -13.66 31.85 8.69
C GLY A 4 -12.55 31.37 9.61
N GLU A 5 -12.17 30.09 9.57
CA GLU A 5 -10.96 29.57 10.22
C GLU A 5 -10.37 28.37 9.44
N GLY A 6 -9.25 28.64 8.75
CA GLY A 6 -8.10 27.75 8.57
C GLY A 6 -8.27 26.35 7.97
N THR A 7 -7.91 26.20 6.70
CA THR A 7 -6.91 25.20 6.22
C THR A 7 -6.68 25.48 4.74
N THR A 8 -5.42 25.56 4.31
CA THR A 8 -5.00 25.67 2.90
C THR A 8 -5.29 24.36 2.15
N GLY A 9 -6.57 24.02 2.09
CA GLY A 9 -7.08 22.70 1.75
C GLY A 9 -7.15 22.51 0.25
N THR A 10 -6.09 21.99 -0.33
CA THR A 10 -6.29 20.91 -1.30
C THR A 10 -6.20 19.63 -0.49
N ARG A 11 -7.35 19.07 -0.09
CA ARG A 11 -7.41 17.71 0.45
C ARG A 11 -7.17 16.78 -0.73
N ASP A 12 -5.91 16.60 -1.10
CA ASP A 12 -5.52 15.68 -2.16
C ASP A 12 -5.26 14.32 -1.52
N GLU A 13 -6.32 13.50 -1.48
CA GLU A 13 -6.27 12.15 -0.93
C GLU A 13 -5.22 11.28 -1.64
N HIS A 14 -4.92 11.55 -2.92
CA HIS A 14 -3.88 10.84 -3.65
C HIS A 14 -2.50 11.27 -3.15
N TYR A 15 -2.26 12.56 -2.96
CA TYR A 15 -1.02 13.06 -2.37
C TYR A 15 -0.78 12.46 -0.97
N ASP A 16 -1.82 12.44 -0.13
CA ASP A 16 -1.74 11.87 1.22
C ASP A 16 -1.43 10.36 1.17
N LEU A 17 -2.12 9.60 0.31
CA LEU A 17 -1.89 8.17 0.15
C LEU A 17 -0.52 7.84 -0.44
N VAL A 18 -0.04 8.63 -1.41
CA VAL A 18 1.32 8.48 -1.96
C VAL A 18 2.36 8.77 -0.89
N SER A 19 2.14 9.79 -0.06
CA SER A 19 3.01 10.12 1.07
C SER A 19 3.07 8.96 2.07
N VAL A 20 1.91 8.40 2.45
CA VAL A 20 1.84 7.22 3.33
C VAL A 20 2.55 6.02 2.71
N LEU A 21 2.31 5.72 1.43
CA LEU A 21 2.96 4.63 0.71
C LEU A 21 4.49 4.78 0.73
N TYR A 22 5.00 5.97 0.42
CA TYR A 22 6.43 6.24 0.42
C TYR A 22 7.05 6.03 1.80
N HIS A 23 6.45 6.58 2.85
CA HIS A 23 6.97 6.44 4.21
C HIS A 23 6.92 4.98 4.68
N ALA A 24 5.84 4.26 4.42
CA ALA A 24 5.73 2.86 4.79
C ALA A 24 6.82 1.99 4.13
N LEU A 25 7.04 2.16 2.82
CA LEU A 25 8.11 1.41 2.12
C LEU A 25 9.51 1.74 2.65
N LYS A 26 9.77 3.03 2.92
CA LYS A 26 11.05 3.48 3.48
C LYS A 26 11.29 2.95 4.89
N GLU A 27 10.27 2.94 5.73
CA GLU A 27 10.38 2.39 7.09
C GLU A 27 10.52 0.86 7.07
N ALA A 28 9.89 0.16 6.13
CA ALA A 28 10.10 -1.28 5.95
C ALA A 28 11.57 -1.60 5.59
N GLU A 29 12.18 -0.83 4.69
CA GLU A 29 13.61 -0.97 4.34
C GLU A 29 14.50 -0.71 5.56
N ARG A 30 14.19 0.34 6.34
CA ARG A 30 14.93 0.68 7.56
C ARG A 30 14.83 -0.42 8.62
N CYS A 31 13.63 -0.97 8.85
CA CYS A 31 13.42 -2.08 9.77
C CYS A 31 14.20 -3.33 9.34
N ASN A 32 14.30 -3.59 8.03
CA ASN A 32 15.13 -4.69 7.51
C ASN A 32 16.62 -4.51 7.86
N GLY A 33 17.15 -3.28 7.73
CA GLY A 33 18.51 -2.97 8.15
C GLY A 33 18.73 -3.24 9.64
N TYR A 34 17.79 -2.79 10.49
CA TYR A 34 17.86 -3.01 11.93
C TYR A 34 17.76 -4.48 12.35
N ALA A 35 16.91 -5.25 11.66
CA ALA A 35 16.85 -6.69 11.88
C ALA A 35 18.20 -7.36 11.56
N ASN A 36 18.82 -7.01 10.44
CA ASN A 36 20.12 -7.57 10.05
C ASN A 36 21.23 -7.18 11.04
N ASP A 37 21.24 -5.93 11.52
CA ASP A 37 22.22 -5.47 12.52
C ASP A 37 22.05 -6.22 13.85
N ALA A 38 20.80 -6.43 14.29
CA ALA A 38 20.49 -7.21 15.50
C ALA A 38 20.86 -8.70 15.35
N GLU A 39 20.59 -9.30 14.19
CA GLU A 39 21.01 -10.68 13.86
C GLU A 39 22.55 -10.81 13.92
N ALA A 40 23.28 -9.85 13.36
CA ALA A 40 24.75 -9.82 13.39
C ALA A 40 25.31 -9.64 14.81
N ALA A 41 24.59 -8.94 15.68
CA ALA A 41 24.93 -8.78 17.10
C ALA A 41 24.52 -9.98 17.99
N GLY A 42 23.77 -10.95 17.46
CA GLY A 42 23.24 -12.09 18.22
C GLY A 42 22.01 -11.76 19.07
N GLU A 43 21.36 -10.62 18.83
CA GLU A 43 20.21 -10.11 19.57
C GLU A 43 18.89 -10.60 18.93
N ALA A 44 18.59 -11.90 19.10
CA ALA A 44 17.50 -12.57 18.38
C ALA A 44 16.09 -11.98 18.65
N GLU A 45 15.81 -11.57 19.89
CA GLU A 45 14.51 -10.97 20.25
C GLU A 45 14.34 -9.60 19.56
N LEU A 46 15.41 -8.80 19.53
CA LEU A 46 15.40 -7.50 18.88
C LEU A 46 15.27 -7.61 17.36
N ALA A 47 15.95 -8.59 16.75
CA ALA A 47 15.78 -8.90 15.34
C ALA A 47 14.33 -9.28 14.99
N ALA A 48 13.71 -10.14 15.81
CA ALA A 48 12.32 -10.55 15.62
C ALA A 48 11.35 -9.35 15.70
N PHE A 49 11.56 -8.45 16.67
CA PHE A 49 10.79 -7.22 16.78
C PHE A 49 10.89 -6.35 15.52
N PHE A 50 12.09 -6.16 14.97
CA PHE A 50 12.26 -5.37 13.74
C PHE A 50 11.66 -6.03 12.50
N ARG A 51 11.66 -7.37 12.43
CA ARG A 51 10.95 -8.12 11.38
C ARG A 51 9.43 -7.91 11.47
N GLU A 52 8.86 -7.97 12.66
CA GLU A 52 7.43 -7.69 12.85
C GLU A 52 7.08 -6.24 12.47
N ALA A 53 7.93 -5.28 12.86
CA ALA A 53 7.78 -3.88 12.48
C ALA A 53 7.84 -3.69 10.95
N GLN A 54 8.79 -4.35 10.28
CA GLN A 54 8.88 -4.36 8.82
C GLN A 54 7.57 -4.85 8.18
N GLU A 55 7.01 -5.96 8.66
CA GLU A 55 5.77 -6.51 8.11
C GLU A 55 4.57 -5.57 8.29
N MET A 56 4.49 -4.87 9.43
CA MET A 56 3.44 -3.86 9.64
C MET A 56 3.52 -2.74 8.61
N GLN A 57 4.73 -2.27 8.31
CA GLN A 57 4.95 -1.25 7.29
C GLN A 57 4.61 -1.76 5.88
N VAL A 58 4.96 -3.02 5.56
CA VAL A 58 4.56 -3.65 4.28
C VAL A 58 3.05 -3.71 4.14
N ARG A 59 2.33 -4.13 5.19
CA ARG A 59 0.85 -4.17 5.19
C ARG A 59 0.24 -2.78 4.98
N LEU A 60 0.80 -1.75 5.61
CA LEU A 60 0.38 -0.36 5.41
C LEU A 60 0.61 0.11 3.97
N ALA A 61 1.77 -0.20 3.39
CA ALA A 61 2.09 0.12 2.01
C ALA A 61 1.12 -0.56 1.02
N GLU A 62 0.80 -1.84 1.23
CA GLU A 62 -0.19 -2.54 0.40
C GLU A 62 -1.59 -1.95 0.53
N GLY A 63 -1.99 -1.54 1.73
CA GLY A 63 -3.25 -0.81 1.94
C GLY A 63 -3.31 0.51 1.17
N ALA A 64 -2.22 1.29 1.19
CA ALA A 64 -2.11 2.52 0.41
C ALA A 64 -2.15 2.27 -1.11
N LYS A 65 -1.45 1.23 -1.60
CA LYS A 65 -1.51 0.81 -3.01
C LYS A 65 -2.93 0.42 -3.44
N ALA A 66 -3.65 -0.32 -2.59
CA ALA A 66 -5.01 -0.74 -2.87
C ALA A 66 -5.96 0.47 -3.02
N MET A 67 -5.87 1.45 -2.10
CA MET A 67 -6.65 2.69 -2.19
C MET A 67 -6.28 3.55 -3.41
N LEU A 68 -5.01 3.54 -3.80
CA LEU A 68 -4.52 4.20 -5.02
C LEU A 68 -4.84 3.43 -6.32
N GLY A 69 -5.37 2.20 -6.23
CA GLY A 69 -5.62 1.34 -7.40
C GLY A 69 -4.35 0.77 -8.05
N ILE A 70 -3.20 0.83 -7.38
CA ILE A 70 -1.87 0.41 -7.88
C ILE A 70 -1.72 -1.13 -7.91
N GLY A 71 -2.72 -1.90 -7.43
CA GLY A 71 -2.64 -3.36 -7.28
C GLY A 71 -3.90 -4.16 -7.68
N ALA A 72 -4.89 -3.55 -8.35
CA ALA A 72 -6.15 -4.25 -8.70
C ALA A 72 -6.48 -4.25 -10.21
N ALA A 73 -5.51 -3.97 -11.09
CA ALA A 73 -5.66 -4.16 -12.54
C ALA A 73 -5.11 -5.54 -12.95
N GLY A 74 -5.83 -6.60 -12.59
CA GLY A 74 -5.44 -7.98 -12.91
C GLY A 74 -6.56 -9.02 -12.86
N GLY A 75 -7.80 -8.61 -12.61
CA GLY A 75 -8.98 -9.47 -12.75
C GLY A 75 -9.62 -9.26 -14.11
N ILE A 76 -9.13 -9.94 -15.13
CA ILE A 76 -9.91 -10.14 -16.36
C ILE A 76 -11.14 -10.94 -15.93
N SER A 77 -12.32 -10.32 -15.90
CA SER A 77 -13.59 -11.04 -15.87
C SER A 77 -13.78 -11.72 -17.24
N PRO A 78 -13.79 -13.07 -17.37
CA PRO A 78 -14.25 -13.71 -18.58
C PRO A 78 -15.78 -13.70 -18.58
N GLY A 79 -16.36 -12.53 -18.82
CA GLY A 79 -17.81 -12.32 -18.85
C GLY A 79 -18.15 -11.28 -19.90
N GLY A 80 -17.97 -11.63 -21.17
CA GLY A 80 -18.20 -10.66 -22.25
C GLY A 80 -17.96 -11.16 -23.67
N ILE A 81 -18.51 -12.32 -24.04
CA ILE A 81 -18.90 -12.54 -25.44
C ILE A 81 -20.38 -12.91 -25.48
N SER A 82 -21.22 -11.88 -25.36
CA SER A 82 -22.61 -11.95 -25.81
C SER A 82 -22.71 -11.04 -27.02
N GLY A 83 -22.91 -11.60 -28.21
CA GLY A 83 -23.17 -10.80 -29.40
C GLY A 83 -22.97 -11.48 -30.75
N GLY A 84 -24.05 -12.04 -31.30
CA GLY A 84 -24.27 -12.32 -32.73
C GLY A 84 -23.62 -13.62 -33.23
N VAL A 85 -24.24 -14.47 -34.06
CA VAL A 85 -25.13 -14.20 -35.20
C VAL A 85 -25.83 -15.54 -35.53
N ALA A 86 -27.15 -15.54 -35.76
CA ALA A 86 -27.92 -16.62 -36.42
C ALA A 86 -27.98 -16.35 -37.95
N PRO A 87 -28.52 -17.20 -38.87
CA PRO A 87 -28.92 -18.63 -38.96
C PRO A 87 -28.32 -19.25 -40.27
N PRO A 88 -28.99 -20.02 -41.18
CA PRO A 88 -29.98 -21.14 -41.15
C PRO A 88 -29.37 -22.47 -41.75
N SER A 89 -29.97 -23.66 -41.67
CA SER A 89 -31.15 -24.21 -42.37
C SER A 89 -31.47 -25.61 -41.84
#